data_AF-A0A341D9S1-F1
#
_entry.id   AF-A0A341D9S1-F1
#
_cell.length_a   1.000
_cell.length_b   1.000
_cell.length_c   1.000
_cell.angle_alpha   90.00
_cell.angle_beta   90.00
_cell.angle_gamma   90.00
#
_symmetry.space_group_name_H-M   'P 1'
#
loop_
_entity.id
_entity.type
_entity.pdbx_description
1 polymer ?
#
loop_
_entity_poly.entity_id
_entity_poly.type
_entity_poly.pdbx_seq_one_letter_code
_entity_poly.pdbx_strand_id
1 'polypeptide(L)'
;MGYSALEIKSKMLALEKADTCIYNPLFGSDLQYTNRVDKVVINPYFGLGAPDYSKIQIPKQEKWQRSMSSVTEDKERQWVDDFPLHRSACEGDSELLSRLLNERFSVNQLDSDHWAPIHYACWYGKVEATRILLEKGKCNPNLLNGQLSSPLHFAAGGGHAEIVQILLNHPEVDRHITDQQGRSPLNICEENKQNNWEEAAKLLKEAINKPYEKVRIYRMDGSYRSVELKHGNNTSVQQIMEGMRLSQETQQYFTIWICSENLSLQLKPYHKPLQHVRDWPEILAELTNLDPQRETPQLFLRRDVRLPLEVEKKIEDPLAILILFDEARYNLLKGFYTAPDAKLITLASLLLQIVYGNYESKKHKQGFLNEENLKSIVPITKLKSKAPHWTNRILHEYKNLSTSEGVSKEMHHLQRMFLQNCWEIPTYGAAFFIGQIFTKASPSNHKVIPVYVGVNIKGLHLLNMETKALLISLKYGCFMWQLGDADTCFQIHSMEYKMSFIVHTKQAGLVVKLLMKLNGQLMPTERNS
;
A
#
# COMPACT_ATOMS: atom_id res chain seq x y z
N MET A 1 -37.25 9.40 19.25
CA MET A 1 -35.85 9.61 18.82
C MET A 1 -35.30 8.27 18.43
N GLY A 2 -35.25 7.99 17.13
CA GLY A 2 -34.74 6.73 16.58
C GLY A 2 -33.26 6.89 16.25
N TYR A 3 -32.49 5.82 16.42
CA TYR A 3 -31.11 5.75 15.95
C TYR A 3 -31.07 5.91 14.44
N SER A 4 -30.09 6.65 13.94
CA SER A 4 -29.82 6.72 12.50
C SER A 4 -29.31 5.37 11.98
N ALA A 5 -29.50 5.10 10.69
CA ALA A 5 -29.04 3.86 10.07
C ALA A 5 -27.51 3.65 10.25
N LEU A 6 -26.75 4.74 10.34
CA LEU A 6 -25.30 4.72 10.53
C LEU A 6 -24.90 4.32 11.97
N GLU A 7 -25.67 4.74 12.98
CA GLU A 7 -25.48 4.34 14.37
C GLU A 7 -25.83 2.86 14.59
N ILE A 8 -26.86 2.35 13.91
CA ILE A 8 -27.23 0.93 13.96
C ILE A 8 -26.16 0.07 13.29
N LYS A 9 -25.65 0.46 12.12
CA LYS A 9 -24.54 -0.22 11.42
C LYS A 9 -23.27 -0.25 12.28
N SER A 10 -22.93 0.87 12.91
CA SER A 10 -21.73 0.94 13.77
C SER A 10 -21.85 0.04 15.00
N LYS A 11 -23.04 -0.06 15.60
CA LYS A 11 -23.31 -1.01 16.70
C LYS A 11 -23.31 -2.47 16.24
N MET A 12 -23.83 -2.76 15.04
CA MET A 12 -23.83 -4.13 14.49
C MET A 12 -22.43 -4.62 14.10
N LEU A 13 -21.59 -3.74 13.54
CA LEU A 13 -20.18 -4.04 13.22
C LEU A 13 -19.29 -4.15 14.46
N ALA A 14 -19.73 -3.60 15.61
CA ALA A 14 -19.02 -3.73 16.88
C ALA A 14 -19.27 -5.06 17.60
N LEU A 15 -20.21 -5.89 17.11
CA LEU A 15 -20.43 -7.24 17.61
C LEU A 15 -19.54 -8.21 16.81
N GLU A 16 -18.62 -8.92 17.48
CA GLU A 16 -17.58 -9.81 16.91
C GLU A 16 -18.10 -10.98 16.04
N LYS A 17 -19.40 -11.06 15.72
CA LYS A 17 -20.03 -12.17 14.99
C LYS A 17 -20.69 -11.77 13.67
N ALA A 18 -20.45 -10.56 13.16
CA ALA A 18 -21.06 -10.10 11.91
C ALA A 18 -20.00 -9.90 10.81
N ASP A 19 -19.84 -10.91 9.94
CA ASP A 19 -18.89 -10.85 8.81
C ASP A 19 -19.45 -10.10 7.59
N THR A 20 -20.77 -9.89 7.49
CA THR A 20 -21.40 -9.10 6.41
C THR A 20 -22.71 -8.46 6.88
N CYS A 21 -22.95 -7.21 6.49
CA CYS A 21 -24.19 -6.49 6.72
C CYS A 21 -24.74 -5.98 5.39
N ILE A 22 -25.93 -6.46 4.99
CA ILE A 22 -26.58 -6.07 3.73
C ILE A 22 -27.47 -4.85 4.00
N TYR A 23 -27.20 -3.74 3.33
CA TYR A 23 -28.07 -2.57 3.37
C TYR A 23 -29.26 -2.77 2.42
N ASN A 24 -30.46 -2.47 2.91
CA ASN A 24 -31.61 -2.33 2.03
C ASN A 24 -31.35 -1.13 1.08
N PRO A 25 -31.34 -1.32 -0.25
CA PRO A 25 -30.98 -0.29 -1.22
C PRO A 25 -31.95 0.91 -1.24
N LEU A 26 -33.09 0.82 -0.56
CA LEU A 26 -34.08 1.90 -0.43
C LEU A 26 -33.89 2.76 0.84
N PHE A 27 -32.93 2.43 1.71
CA PHE A 27 -32.67 3.18 2.93
C PHE A 27 -31.76 4.39 2.64
N GLY A 28 -32.33 5.61 2.71
CA GLY A 28 -31.61 6.87 2.46
C GLY A 28 -31.85 7.49 1.08
N SER A 29 -32.78 6.94 0.28
CA SER A 29 -33.28 7.63 -0.93
C SER A 29 -34.27 8.75 -0.56
N ASP A 30 -34.32 9.81 -1.35
CA ASP A 30 -35.26 10.95 -1.20
C ASP A 30 -36.74 10.60 -1.48
N LEU A 31 -37.06 9.31 -1.61
CA LEU A 31 -38.44 8.83 -1.76
C LEU A 31 -39.20 9.04 -0.45
N GLN A 32 -40.14 9.98 -0.46
CA GLN A 32 -41.08 10.18 0.65
C GLN A 32 -41.97 8.95 0.80
N TYR A 33 -41.88 8.25 1.93
CA TYR A 33 -42.82 7.20 2.29
C TYR A 33 -43.81 7.73 3.33
N THR A 34 -45.04 7.22 3.28
CA THR A 34 -46.05 7.46 4.32
C THR A 34 -46.06 6.27 5.27
N ASN A 35 -46.36 6.49 6.57
CA ASN A 35 -46.48 5.40 7.56
C ASN A 35 -47.72 4.49 7.34
N ARG A 36 -48.28 4.45 6.13
CA ARG A 36 -49.36 3.53 5.79
C ARG A 36 -48.77 2.22 5.31
N VAL A 37 -49.16 1.14 5.98
CA VAL A 37 -48.85 -0.22 5.56
C VAL A 37 -49.76 -0.55 4.37
N ASP A 38 -49.20 -0.57 3.16
CA ASP A 38 -49.97 -0.85 1.95
C ASP A 38 -50.43 -2.32 1.87
N LYS A 39 -49.75 -3.24 2.56
CA LYS A 39 -50.16 -4.64 2.68
C LYS A 39 -49.49 -5.32 3.88
N VAL A 40 -50.28 -6.01 4.69
CA VAL A 40 -49.76 -6.98 5.68
C VAL A 40 -49.82 -8.36 5.03
N VAL A 41 -48.68 -9.03 4.92
CA VAL A 41 -48.61 -10.43 4.53
C VAL A 41 -48.31 -11.25 5.78
N ILE A 42 -49.35 -11.82 6.36
CA ILE A 42 -49.20 -12.82 7.42
C ILE A 42 -48.82 -14.12 6.72
N ASN A 43 -47.65 -14.67 7.05
CA ASN A 43 -47.28 -16.01 6.60
C ASN A 43 -48.23 -17.02 7.26
N PRO A 44 -49.18 -17.63 6.52
CA PRO A 44 -50.19 -18.50 7.13
C PRO A 44 -49.59 -19.84 7.60
N TYR A 45 -48.31 -20.09 7.32
CA TYR A 45 -47.59 -21.31 7.67
C TYR A 45 -46.59 -21.12 8.80
N PHE A 46 -46.48 -19.91 9.36
CA PHE A 46 -45.59 -19.66 10.49
C PHE A 46 -46.09 -20.41 11.74
N GLY A 47 -45.31 -21.40 12.20
CA GLY A 47 -45.64 -22.23 13.36
C GLY A 47 -46.28 -23.60 13.05
N LEU A 48 -46.51 -23.94 11.77
CA LEU A 48 -47.18 -25.20 11.38
C LEU A 48 -46.23 -26.39 11.09
N GLY A 49 -44.92 -26.25 11.34
CA GLY A 49 -43.93 -27.30 11.06
C GLY A 49 -43.59 -27.43 9.56
N ALA A 50 -42.69 -28.36 9.22
CA ALA A 50 -42.20 -28.54 7.85
C ALA A 50 -43.35 -28.93 6.89
N PRO A 51 -43.56 -28.22 5.76
CA PRO A 51 -44.63 -28.53 4.83
C PRO A 51 -44.42 -29.90 4.16
N ASP A 52 -45.50 -30.65 3.96
CA ASP A 52 -45.48 -31.88 3.16
C ASP A 52 -45.47 -31.53 1.67
N TYR A 53 -44.26 -31.48 1.10
CA TYR A 53 -44.01 -31.13 -0.30
C TYR A 53 -44.58 -32.13 -1.31
N SER A 54 -45.07 -33.29 -0.88
CA SER A 54 -45.71 -34.28 -1.76
C SER A 54 -47.07 -33.84 -2.30
N LYS A 55 -47.67 -32.77 -1.76
CA LYS A 55 -49.00 -32.26 -2.14
C LYS A 55 -48.99 -31.01 -3.02
N ILE A 56 -47.82 -30.49 -3.40
CA ILE A 56 -47.70 -29.32 -4.27
C ILE A 56 -47.76 -29.77 -5.73
N GLN A 57 -48.87 -29.52 -6.43
CA GLN A 57 -48.94 -29.65 -7.89
C GLN A 57 -48.59 -28.33 -8.56
N ILE A 58 -47.48 -28.31 -9.31
CA ILE A 58 -47.04 -27.18 -10.12
C ILE A 58 -47.92 -27.12 -11.39
N PRO A 59 -48.63 -26.02 -11.70
CA PRO A 59 -49.41 -25.92 -12.92
C PRO A 59 -48.52 -25.96 -14.16
N LYS A 60 -48.87 -26.78 -15.16
CA LYS A 60 -48.15 -26.84 -16.44
C LYS A 60 -48.26 -25.53 -17.23
N GLN A 61 -47.19 -25.22 -17.93
CA GLN A 61 -46.75 -23.93 -18.50
C GLN A 61 -47.68 -23.25 -19.54
N GLU A 62 -48.91 -23.72 -19.76
CA GLU A 62 -49.76 -23.30 -20.90
C GLU A 62 -50.72 -22.14 -20.60
N LYS A 63 -50.79 -21.62 -19.36
CA LYS A 63 -51.77 -20.58 -18.98
C LYS A 63 -51.14 -19.29 -18.42
N TRP A 64 -50.14 -18.75 -19.11
CA TRP A 64 -49.71 -17.36 -18.90
C TRP A 64 -50.01 -16.54 -20.15
N GLN A 65 -51.24 -16.00 -20.24
CA GLN A 65 -51.56 -14.99 -21.25
C GLN A 65 -50.87 -13.67 -20.87
N ARG A 66 -49.91 -13.25 -21.70
CA ARG A 66 -49.16 -12.00 -21.57
C ARG A 66 -50.07 -10.80 -21.83
N SER A 67 -50.23 -9.94 -20.83
CA SER A 67 -50.76 -8.57 -21.00
C SER A 67 -49.62 -7.65 -21.45
N MET A 68 -49.75 -7.06 -22.64
CA MET A 68 -48.84 -6.04 -23.17
C MET A 68 -49.10 -4.69 -22.47
N SER A 69 -48.18 -4.26 -21.60
CA SER A 69 -47.78 -2.85 -21.45
C SER A 69 -46.76 -2.69 -20.32
N SER A 70 -45.48 -2.74 -20.65
CA SER A 70 -44.45 -1.83 -20.12
C SER A 70 -43.08 -2.25 -20.66
N VAL A 71 -42.50 -1.32 -21.41
CA VAL A 71 -41.08 -0.94 -21.48
C VAL A 71 -40.03 -2.06 -21.36
N THR A 72 -39.37 -2.27 -22.51
CA THR A 72 -38.04 -2.86 -22.76
C THR A 72 -37.85 -4.34 -22.48
N GLU A 73 -37.61 -5.05 -23.58
CA GLU A 73 -37.14 -6.42 -23.69
C GLU A 73 -35.90 -6.68 -22.81
N ASP A 74 -36.09 -7.35 -21.66
CA ASP A 74 -35.05 -8.24 -21.13
C ASP A 74 -34.93 -9.43 -22.10
N LYS A 75 -34.17 -9.23 -23.19
CA LYS A 75 -33.53 -10.37 -23.84
C LYS A 75 -32.60 -10.98 -22.79
N GLU A 76 -32.78 -12.26 -22.49
CA GLU A 76 -31.84 -13.08 -21.73
C GLU A 76 -30.42 -12.81 -22.25
N ARG A 77 -29.67 -11.93 -21.58
CA ARG A 77 -28.25 -11.72 -21.92
C ARG A 77 -27.56 -13.02 -21.61
N GLN A 78 -27.04 -13.67 -22.64
CA GLN A 78 -26.32 -14.92 -22.43
C GLN A 78 -25.01 -14.58 -21.73
N TRP A 79 -24.50 -15.46 -20.85
CA TRP A 79 -23.19 -15.29 -20.18
C TRP A 79 -22.08 -14.92 -21.19
N VAL A 80 -22.21 -15.42 -22.42
CA VAL A 80 -21.37 -15.11 -23.58
C VAL A 80 -21.31 -13.63 -23.94
N ASP A 81 -22.45 -12.92 -23.84
CA ASP A 81 -22.56 -11.50 -24.19
C ASP A 81 -21.95 -10.61 -23.11
N ASP A 82 -22.12 -10.98 -21.84
CA ASP A 82 -21.61 -10.22 -20.70
C ASP A 82 -20.13 -10.54 -20.40
N PHE A 83 -19.63 -11.72 -20.78
CA PHE A 83 -18.27 -12.21 -20.50
C PHE A 83 -17.53 -12.72 -21.76
N PRO A 84 -17.36 -11.90 -22.81
CA PRO A 84 -16.76 -12.34 -24.06
C PRO A 84 -15.28 -12.75 -23.91
N LEU A 85 -14.54 -12.16 -22.96
CA LEU A 85 -13.15 -12.52 -22.71
C LEU A 85 -13.04 -13.94 -22.10
N HIS A 86 -13.93 -14.29 -21.16
CA HIS A 86 -14.02 -15.63 -20.57
C HIS A 86 -14.36 -16.68 -21.63
N ARG A 87 -15.31 -16.39 -22.52
CA ARG A 87 -15.65 -17.27 -23.64
C ARG A 87 -14.46 -17.50 -24.56
N SER A 88 -13.78 -16.43 -24.99
CA SER A 88 -12.62 -16.58 -25.88
C SER A 88 -11.52 -17.45 -25.26
N ALA A 89 -11.35 -17.36 -23.93
CA ALA A 89 -10.40 -18.16 -23.17
C ALA A 89 -10.79 -19.64 -23.08
N CYS A 90 -12.08 -19.95 -22.92
CA CYS A 90 -12.55 -21.34 -22.87
C CYS A 90 -12.58 -22.01 -24.25
N GLU A 91 -12.89 -21.26 -25.31
CA GLU A 91 -12.89 -21.76 -26.70
C GLU A 91 -11.45 -21.92 -27.23
N GLY A 92 -10.52 -21.09 -26.76
CA GLY A 92 -9.16 -21.01 -27.26
C GLY A 92 -9.01 -20.11 -28.50
N ASP A 93 -9.98 -19.22 -28.74
CA ASP A 93 -9.94 -18.24 -29.83
C ASP A 93 -8.92 -17.14 -29.49
N SER A 94 -7.69 -17.35 -29.92
CA SER A 94 -6.53 -16.51 -29.62
C SER A 94 -6.62 -15.12 -30.27
N GLU A 95 -7.29 -15.02 -31.41
CA GLU A 95 -7.47 -13.75 -32.14
C GLU A 95 -8.53 -12.88 -31.45
N LEU A 96 -9.69 -13.46 -31.12
CA LEU A 96 -10.72 -12.77 -30.34
C LEU A 96 -10.19 -12.36 -28.98
N LEU A 97 -9.51 -13.26 -28.26
CA LEU A 97 -8.93 -12.96 -26.94
C LEU A 97 -7.93 -11.80 -27.02
N SER A 98 -7.04 -11.82 -28.02
CA SER A 98 -6.08 -10.73 -28.26
C SER A 98 -6.75 -9.40 -28.58
N ARG A 99 -7.82 -9.41 -29.36
CA ARG A 99 -8.60 -8.21 -29.70
C ARG A 99 -9.33 -7.64 -28.49
N LEU A 100 -9.99 -8.48 -27.69
CA LEU A 100 -10.68 -8.05 -26.47
C LEU A 100 -9.72 -7.42 -25.45
N LEU A 101 -8.50 -7.95 -25.30
CA LEU A 101 -7.49 -7.33 -24.45
C LEU A 101 -7.07 -5.93 -24.96
N ASN A 102 -7.01 -5.72 -26.28
CA ASN A 102 -6.77 -4.38 -26.86
C ASN A 102 -7.94 -3.41 -26.62
N GLU A 103 -9.16 -3.94 -26.55
CA GLU A 103 -10.38 -3.19 -26.21
C GLU A 103 -10.52 -2.91 -24.70
N ARG A 104 -9.48 -3.22 -23.91
CA ARG A 104 -9.39 -2.96 -22.45
C ARG A 104 -10.36 -3.77 -21.59
N PHE A 105 -10.79 -4.94 -22.04
CA PHE A 105 -11.46 -5.90 -21.16
C PHE A 105 -10.53 -6.30 -20.02
N SER A 106 -11.07 -6.35 -18.79
CA SER A 106 -10.28 -6.68 -17.61
C SER A 106 -9.94 -8.16 -17.56
N VAL A 107 -8.65 -8.47 -17.54
CA VAL A 107 -8.13 -9.85 -17.43
C VAL A 107 -8.42 -10.50 -16.08
N ASN A 108 -8.77 -9.69 -15.07
CA ASN A 108 -9.04 -10.14 -13.70
C ASN A 108 -10.53 -10.10 -13.36
N GLN A 109 -11.40 -9.73 -14.32
CA GLN A 109 -12.84 -9.69 -14.08
C GLN A 109 -13.35 -11.10 -13.74
N LEU A 110 -14.08 -11.20 -12.64
CA LEU A 110 -14.76 -12.41 -12.25
C LEU A 110 -16.17 -12.42 -12.86
N ASP A 111 -16.59 -13.58 -13.35
CA ASP A 111 -17.96 -13.80 -13.80
C ASP A 111 -18.89 -14.24 -12.67
N SER A 112 -20.09 -14.72 -13.03
CA SER A 112 -21.09 -15.23 -12.08
C SER A 112 -20.63 -16.43 -11.26
N ASP A 113 -19.69 -17.23 -11.77
CA ASP A 113 -19.12 -18.38 -11.06
C ASP A 113 -17.88 -17.99 -10.24
N HIS A 114 -17.55 -16.71 -10.23
CA HIS A 114 -16.36 -16.13 -9.63
C HIS A 114 -15.06 -16.62 -10.27
N TRP A 115 -15.07 -16.84 -11.58
CA TRP A 115 -13.92 -17.24 -12.37
C TRP A 115 -13.44 -16.10 -13.26
N ALA A 116 -12.12 -15.89 -13.27
CA ALA A 116 -11.43 -15.10 -14.28
C ALA A 116 -11.14 -15.89 -15.57
N PRO A 117 -10.92 -15.24 -16.73
CA PRO A 117 -10.63 -15.91 -18.00
C PRO A 117 -9.48 -16.92 -17.95
N ILE A 118 -8.43 -16.65 -17.17
CA ILE A 118 -7.27 -17.56 -17.04
C ILE A 118 -7.65 -18.91 -16.41
N HIS A 119 -8.64 -18.95 -15.52
CA HIS A 119 -9.09 -20.20 -14.93
C HIS A 119 -9.77 -21.08 -15.98
N TYR A 120 -10.60 -20.50 -16.86
CA TYR A 120 -11.20 -21.20 -17.98
C TYR A 120 -10.16 -21.72 -18.98
N ALA A 121 -9.18 -20.89 -19.35
CA ALA A 121 -8.09 -21.32 -20.22
C ALA A 121 -7.30 -22.50 -19.63
N CYS A 122 -6.99 -22.45 -18.33
CA CYS A 122 -6.30 -23.54 -17.64
C CYS A 122 -7.17 -24.80 -17.48
N TRP A 123 -8.45 -24.66 -17.17
CA TRP A 123 -9.39 -25.78 -17.04
C TRP A 123 -9.54 -26.56 -18.34
N TYR A 124 -9.76 -25.85 -19.45
CA TYR A 124 -9.96 -26.44 -20.78
C TYR A 124 -8.66 -26.74 -21.54
N GLY A 125 -7.48 -26.57 -20.92
CA GLY A 125 -6.21 -26.91 -21.55
C GLY A 125 -5.84 -26.01 -22.74
N LYS A 126 -6.32 -24.76 -22.78
CA LYS A 126 -6.06 -23.81 -23.86
C LYS A 126 -4.72 -23.12 -23.65
N VAL A 127 -3.66 -23.74 -24.17
CA VAL A 127 -2.27 -23.30 -24.05
C VAL A 127 -2.07 -21.86 -24.53
N GLU A 128 -2.46 -21.56 -25.77
CA GLU A 128 -2.20 -20.25 -26.37
C GLU A 128 -3.03 -19.14 -25.72
N ALA A 129 -4.27 -19.43 -25.32
CA ALA A 129 -5.08 -18.51 -24.54
C ALA A 129 -4.41 -18.17 -23.20
N THR A 130 -3.90 -19.17 -22.48
CA THR A 130 -3.16 -18.95 -21.21
C THR A 130 -1.90 -18.10 -21.44
N ARG A 131 -1.14 -18.38 -22.50
CA ARG A 131 0.05 -17.58 -22.87
C ARG A 131 -0.31 -16.12 -23.11
N ILE A 132 -1.31 -15.84 -23.95
CA ILE A 132 -1.74 -14.48 -24.26
C ILE A 132 -2.23 -13.75 -23.00
N LEU A 133 -3.01 -14.42 -22.14
CA LEU A 133 -3.48 -13.83 -20.89
C LEU A 133 -2.32 -13.43 -19.95
N LEU A 134 -1.29 -14.27 -19.84
CA LEU A 134 -0.11 -13.97 -19.01
C LEU A 134 0.78 -12.89 -19.63
N GLU A 135 1.13 -13.01 -20.91
CA GLU A 135 2.13 -12.15 -21.56
C GLU A 135 1.54 -10.80 -22.00
N LYS A 136 0.43 -10.82 -22.74
CA LYS A 136 -0.23 -9.62 -23.26
C LYS A 136 -1.18 -9.01 -22.24
N GLY A 137 -2.00 -9.86 -21.62
CA GLY A 137 -2.95 -9.45 -20.60
C GLY A 137 -2.29 -9.04 -19.28
N LYS A 138 -1.01 -9.40 -19.07
CA LYS A 138 -0.31 -9.22 -17.80
C LYS A 138 -1.16 -9.74 -16.64
N CYS A 139 -1.76 -10.93 -16.80
CA CYS A 139 -2.57 -11.57 -15.77
C CYS A 139 -1.70 -12.10 -14.62
N ASN A 140 -2.23 -12.08 -13.39
CA ASN A 140 -1.53 -12.67 -12.25
C ASN A 140 -1.51 -14.20 -12.39
N PRO A 141 -0.36 -14.88 -12.48
CA PRO A 141 -0.31 -16.34 -12.57
C PRO A 141 -0.87 -17.03 -11.31
N ASN A 142 -0.99 -16.29 -10.21
CA ASN A 142 -1.50 -16.75 -8.93
C ASN A 142 -2.88 -16.17 -8.59
N LEU A 143 -3.60 -15.63 -9.59
CA LEU A 143 -4.95 -15.12 -9.38
C LEU A 143 -5.81 -16.23 -8.75
N LEU A 144 -6.60 -15.89 -7.74
CA LEU A 144 -7.50 -16.83 -7.10
C LEU A 144 -8.90 -16.65 -7.68
N ASN A 145 -9.59 -17.76 -7.91
CA ASN A 145 -11.02 -17.75 -8.16
C ASN A 145 -11.82 -17.61 -6.84
N GLY A 146 -13.15 -17.58 -6.92
CA GLY A 146 -14.02 -17.49 -5.74
C GLY A 146 -13.92 -18.65 -4.75
N GLN A 147 -13.38 -19.81 -5.17
CA GLN A 147 -13.12 -20.98 -4.32
C GLN A 147 -11.63 -21.08 -3.92
N LEU A 148 -10.89 -19.97 -4.01
CA LEU A 148 -9.47 -19.86 -3.64
C LEU A 148 -8.56 -20.87 -4.38
N SER A 149 -8.94 -21.31 -5.58
CA SER A 149 -8.12 -22.12 -6.47
C SER A 149 -7.40 -21.24 -7.48
N SER A 150 -6.18 -21.63 -7.86
CA SER A 150 -5.32 -20.86 -8.78
C SER A 150 -5.26 -21.47 -10.19
N PRO A 151 -4.78 -20.72 -11.20
CA PRO A 151 -4.47 -21.27 -12.53
C PRO A 151 -3.64 -22.56 -12.48
N LEU A 152 -2.66 -22.62 -11.57
CA LEU A 152 -1.79 -23.79 -11.42
C LEU A 152 -2.56 -25.02 -10.90
N HIS A 153 -3.56 -24.84 -10.03
CA HIS A 153 -4.44 -25.93 -9.59
C HIS A 153 -5.26 -26.50 -10.76
N PHE A 154 -5.84 -25.64 -11.59
CA PHE A 154 -6.64 -26.09 -12.73
C PHE A 154 -5.80 -26.74 -13.83
N ALA A 155 -4.66 -26.15 -14.16
CA ALA A 155 -3.73 -26.71 -15.14
C ALA A 155 -3.21 -28.09 -14.69
N ALA A 156 -2.81 -28.22 -13.42
CA ALA A 156 -2.31 -29.47 -12.87
C ALA A 156 -3.41 -30.53 -12.69
N GLY A 157 -4.57 -30.14 -12.14
CA GLY A 157 -5.71 -31.02 -11.93
C GLY A 157 -6.34 -31.57 -13.22
N GLY A 158 -6.21 -30.81 -14.32
CA GLY A 158 -6.55 -31.25 -15.67
C GLY A 158 -5.42 -31.99 -16.40
N GLY A 159 -4.23 -32.15 -15.80
CA GLY A 159 -3.08 -32.81 -16.43
C GLY A 159 -2.54 -32.09 -17.67
N HIS A 160 -2.69 -30.77 -17.74
CA HIS A 160 -2.26 -29.93 -18.86
C HIS A 160 -0.79 -29.54 -18.71
N ALA A 161 0.12 -30.51 -18.92
CA ALA A 161 1.56 -30.37 -18.66
C ALA A 161 2.20 -29.13 -19.32
N GLU A 162 1.81 -28.78 -20.54
CA GLU A 162 2.34 -27.60 -21.23
C GLU A 162 1.95 -26.27 -20.53
N ILE A 163 0.72 -26.18 -20.00
CA ILE A 163 0.28 -25.01 -19.23
C ILE A 163 1.00 -24.95 -17.88
N VAL A 164 1.16 -26.11 -17.21
CA VAL A 164 1.96 -26.21 -15.98
C VAL A 164 3.38 -25.70 -16.22
N GLN A 165 4.00 -26.09 -17.35
CA GLN A 165 5.33 -25.60 -17.73
C GLN A 165 5.37 -24.08 -17.94
N ILE A 166 4.36 -23.51 -18.60
CA ILE A 166 4.23 -22.05 -18.80
C ILE A 166 4.14 -21.33 -17.46
N LEU A 167 3.24 -21.77 -16.57
CA LEU A 167 3.04 -21.15 -15.26
C LEU A 167 4.30 -21.23 -14.39
N LEU A 168 4.96 -22.40 -14.33
CA LEU A 168 6.18 -22.61 -13.54
C LEU A 168 7.40 -21.83 -14.07
N ASN A 169 7.37 -21.38 -15.32
CA ASN A 169 8.38 -20.50 -15.90
C ASN A 169 8.05 -19.02 -15.75
N HIS A 170 6.86 -18.67 -15.28
CA HIS A 170 6.50 -17.28 -15.02
C HIS A 170 7.17 -16.78 -13.73
N PRO A 171 7.87 -15.63 -13.74
CA PRO A 171 8.68 -15.17 -12.59
C PRO A 171 7.84 -14.90 -11.33
N GLU A 172 6.59 -14.50 -11.50
CA GLU A 172 5.72 -14.19 -10.36
C GLU A 172 5.06 -15.42 -9.71
N VAL A 173 5.23 -16.64 -10.25
CA VAL A 173 4.46 -17.82 -9.82
C VAL A 173 4.74 -18.23 -8.38
N ASP A 174 3.69 -18.56 -7.66
CA ASP A 174 3.72 -19.19 -6.34
C ASP A 174 3.58 -20.70 -6.53
N ARG A 175 4.72 -21.40 -6.55
CA ARG A 175 4.73 -22.86 -6.71
C ARG A 175 4.31 -23.62 -5.43
N HIS A 176 4.18 -22.91 -4.31
CA HIS A 176 3.74 -23.46 -3.02
C HIS A 176 2.30 -23.06 -2.69
N ILE A 177 1.55 -22.57 -3.68
CA ILE A 177 0.16 -22.16 -3.53
C ILE A 177 -0.72 -23.34 -3.12
N THR A 178 -1.72 -23.08 -2.28
CA THR A 178 -2.70 -24.07 -1.83
C THR A 178 -4.11 -23.57 -2.07
N ASP A 179 -5.04 -24.49 -2.36
CA ASP A 179 -6.47 -24.19 -2.48
C ASP A 179 -7.15 -23.96 -1.11
N GLN A 180 -8.46 -23.74 -1.11
CA GLN A 180 -9.26 -23.57 0.11
C GLN A 180 -9.16 -24.73 1.10
N GLN A 181 -8.88 -25.95 0.62
CA GLN A 181 -8.74 -27.16 1.43
C GLN A 181 -7.29 -27.42 1.85
N GLY A 182 -6.36 -26.52 1.51
CA GLY A 182 -4.94 -26.68 1.78
C GLY A 182 -4.24 -27.68 0.84
N ARG A 183 -4.88 -28.07 -0.28
CA ARG A 183 -4.29 -28.98 -1.26
C ARG A 183 -3.36 -28.21 -2.18
N SER A 184 -2.21 -28.81 -2.51
CA SER A 184 -1.30 -28.28 -3.54
C SER A 184 -1.76 -28.66 -4.96
N PRO A 185 -1.28 -27.96 -6.00
CA PRO A 185 -1.51 -28.38 -7.39
C PRO A 185 -1.10 -29.82 -7.67
N LEU A 186 -0.04 -30.31 -7.01
CA LEU A 186 0.41 -31.69 -7.13
C LEU A 186 -0.61 -32.68 -6.54
N ASN A 187 -1.25 -32.34 -5.41
CA ASN A 187 -2.27 -33.20 -4.82
C ASN A 187 -3.46 -33.37 -5.76
N ILE A 188 -3.97 -32.28 -6.35
CA ILE A 188 -5.09 -32.33 -7.29
C ILE A 188 -4.70 -33.10 -8.56
N CYS A 189 -3.47 -32.93 -9.05
CA CYS A 189 -2.95 -33.64 -10.22
C CYS A 189 -2.94 -35.17 -10.01
N GLU A 190 -2.42 -35.64 -8.87
CA GLU A 190 -2.30 -37.07 -8.55
C GLU A 190 -3.63 -37.71 -8.14
N GLU A 191 -4.57 -36.92 -7.61
CA GLU A 191 -5.94 -37.34 -7.28
C GLU A 191 -6.77 -37.57 -8.56
N ASN A 192 -6.79 -36.59 -9.47
CA ASN A 192 -7.67 -36.60 -10.64
C ASN A 192 -7.17 -37.52 -11.77
N LYS A 193 -5.85 -37.61 -11.98
CA LYS A 193 -5.21 -38.43 -13.01
C LYS A 193 -5.76 -38.23 -14.43
N GLN A 194 -6.02 -36.98 -14.81
CA GLN A 194 -6.54 -36.62 -16.15
C GLN A 194 -5.41 -36.35 -17.14
N ASN A 195 -5.64 -36.59 -18.44
CA ASN A 195 -4.70 -36.25 -19.53
C ASN A 195 -3.24 -36.65 -19.22
N ASN A 196 -2.27 -35.74 -19.42
CA ASN A 196 -0.85 -35.96 -19.22
C ASN A 196 -0.42 -35.64 -17.77
N TRP A 197 -1.19 -36.12 -16.78
CA TRP A 197 -0.93 -35.83 -15.36
C TRP A 197 0.44 -36.31 -14.87
N GLU A 198 0.99 -37.41 -15.41
CA GLU A 198 2.30 -37.93 -15.00
C GLU A 198 3.42 -36.92 -15.31
N GLU A 199 3.39 -36.33 -16.51
CA GLU A 199 4.35 -35.30 -16.91
C GLU A 199 4.12 -34.00 -16.12
N ALA A 200 2.87 -33.61 -15.91
CA ALA A 200 2.54 -32.45 -15.07
C ALA A 200 3.04 -32.61 -13.62
N ALA A 201 2.85 -33.79 -13.03
CA ALA A 201 3.33 -34.12 -11.68
C ALA A 201 4.86 -34.10 -11.61
N LYS A 202 5.54 -34.61 -12.64
CA LYS A 202 7.01 -34.55 -12.76
C LYS A 202 7.50 -33.11 -12.77
N LEU A 203 6.91 -32.24 -13.61
CA LEU A 203 7.26 -30.82 -13.67
C LEU A 203 7.08 -30.12 -12.31
N LEU A 204 6.00 -30.41 -11.59
CA LEU A 204 5.74 -29.85 -10.26
C LEU A 204 6.78 -30.30 -9.23
N LYS A 205 7.16 -31.58 -9.23
CA LYS A 205 8.19 -32.14 -8.35
C LYS A 205 9.57 -31.53 -8.64
N GLU A 206 9.94 -31.42 -9.91
CA GLU A 206 11.22 -30.83 -10.34
C GLU A 206 11.29 -29.33 -10.03
N ALA A 207 10.17 -28.61 -10.11
CA ALA A 207 10.11 -27.19 -9.83
C ALA A 207 10.47 -26.82 -8.39
N ILE A 208 10.36 -27.73 -7.43
CA ILE A 208 10.78 -27.47 -6.04
C ILE A 208 12.28 -27.15 -5.97
N ASN A 209 13.08 -27.75 -6.85
CA ASN A 209 14.54 -27.58 -6.87
C ASN A 209 15.00 -26.34 -7.65
N LYS A 210 14.10 -25.68 -8.40
CA LYS A 210 14.45 -24.45 -9.13
C LYS A 210 14.73 -23.32 -8.12
N PRO A 211 15.73 -22.45 -8.36
CA PRO A 211 15.95 -21.30 -7.51
C PRO A 211 14.71 -20.39 -7.46
N TYR A 212 14.54 -19.69 -6.34
CA TYR A 212 13.49 -18.69 -6.18
C TYR A 212 13.88 -17.40 -6.92
N GLU A 213 12.87 -16.73 -7.45
CA GLU A 213 13.02 -15.38 -7.96
C GLU A 213 13.41 -14.41 -6.84
N LYS A 214 14.05 -13.31 -7.20
CA LYS A 214 14.58 -12.34 -6.24
C LYS A 214 14.04 -10.94 -6.50
N VAL A 215 13.69 -10.24 -5.43
CA VAL A 215 13.33 -8.82 -5.46
C VAL A 215 14.42 -7.97 -4.81
N ARG A 216 14.64 -6.77 -5.34
CA ARG A 216 15.55 -5.79 -4.72
C ARG A 216 14.80 -4.97 -3.68
N ILE A 217 15.32 -4.96 -2.45
CA ILE A 217 14.86 -4.09 -1.36
C ILE A 217 15.92 -3.00 -1.16
N TYR A 218 15.58 -1.77 -1.53
CA TYR A 218 16.48 -0.62 -1.50
C TYR A 218 16.53 0.03 -0.11
N ARG A 219 17.62 0.75 0.16
CA ARG A 219 17.78 1.68 1.27
C ARG A 219 17.91 3.10 0.72
N MET A 220 17.77 4.10 1.58
CA MET A 220 17.78 5.51 1.16
C MET A 220 19.15 6.02 0.68
N ASP A 221 20.23 5.25 0.91
CA ASP A 221 21.57 5.49 0.35
C ASP A 221 21.73 4.96 -1.09
N GLY A 222 20.69 4.33 -1.65
CA GLY A 222 20.69 3.72 -2.99
C GLY A 222 21.21 2.27 -3.02
N SER A 223 21.74 1.75 -1.90
CA SER A 223 22.10 0.34 -1.79
C SER A 223 20.84 -0.54 -1.79
N TYR A 224 20.99 -1.82 -2.11
CA TYR A 224 19.89 -2.77 -2.02
C TYR A 224 20.36 -4.15 -1.60
N ARG A 225 19.41 -4.94 -1.08
CA ARG A 225 19.56 -6.38 -0.84
C ARG A 225 18.60 -7.14 -1.75
N SER A 226 19.09 -8.20 -2.38
CA SER A 226 18.23 -9.15 -3.10
C SER A 226 17.64 -10.15 -2.11
N VAL A 227 16.32 -10.27 -2.09
CA VAL A 227 15.56 -11.18 -1.22
C VAL A 227 14.82 -12.20 -2.06
N GLU A 228 14.89 -13.47 -1.67
CA GLU A 228 14.21 -14.58 -2.34
C GLU A 228 12.71 -14.58 -2.07
N LEU A 229 11.92 -14.80 -3.13
CA LEU A 229 10.47 -14.81 -3.12
C LEU A 229 9.96 -16.25 -3.06
N LYS A 230 9.78 -16.76 -1.85
CA LYS A 230 9.30 -18.14 -1.64
C LYS A 230 7.95 -18.40 -2.31
N HIS A 231 7.07 -17.40 -2.30
CA HIS A 231 5.70 -17.49 -2.84
C HIS A 231 5.51 -16.58 -4.07
N GLY A 232 6.57 -16.34 -4.85
CA GLY A 232 6.48 -15.43 -6.01
C GLY A 232 5.90 -14.06 -5.61
N ASN A 233 4.90 -13.57 -6.36
CA ASN A 233 4.21 -12.31 -6.03
C ASN A 233 3.25 -12.39 -4.84
N ASN A 234 2.96 -13.59 -4.30
CA ASN A 234 2.21 -13.78 -3.06
C ASN A 234 3.07 -13.60 -1.80
N THR A 235 4.39 -13.45 -1.94
CA THR A 235 5.32 -13.27 -0.82
C THR A 235 4.94 -12.01 -0.02
N SER A 236 4.72 -12.17 1.29
CA SER A 236 4.28 -11.08 2.16
C SER A 236 5.45 -10.18 2.62
N VAL A 237 5.13 -9.00 3.15
CA VAL A 237 6.12 -8.12 3.79
C VAL A 237 6.87 -8.86 4.91
N GLN A 238 6.16 -9.61 5.75
CA GLN A 238 6.78 -10.37 6.83
C GLN A 238 7.81 -11.37 6.31
N GLN A 239 7.45 -12.14 5.28
CA GLN A 239 8.35 -13.12 4.66
C GLN A 239 9.57 -12.45 4.00
N ILE A 240 9.38 -11.27 3.39
CA ILE A 240 10.50 -10.48 2.86
C ILE A 240 11.41 -10.03 4.00
N MET A 241 10.86 -9.54 5.12
CA MET A 241 11.64 -9.08 6.26
C MET A 241 12.46 -10.23 6.89
N GLU A 242 11.90 -11.45 6.97
CA GLU A 242 12.65 -12.65 7.37
C GLU A 242 13.81 -12.96 6.40
N GLY A 243 13.60 -12.75 5.10
CA GLY A 243 14.63 -12.91 4.07
C GLY A 243 15.72 -11.83 4.06
N MET A 244 15.54 -10.70 4.76
CA MET A 244 16.53 -9.62 4.83
C MET A 244 17.76 -9.97 5.68
N ARG A 245 17.71 -11.06 6.47
CA ARG A 245 18.79 -11.50 7.38
C ARG A 245 19.22 -10.41 8.37
N LEU A 246 18.24 -9.66 8.88
CA LEU A 246 18.45 -8.72 9.99
C LEU A 246 18.30 -9.48 11.31
N SER A 247 19.02 -9.06 12.36
CA SER A 247 18.76 -9.58 13.71
C SER A 247 17.37 -9.11 14.18
N GLN A 248 16.76 -9.80 15.14
CA GLN A 248 15.49 -9.37 15.70
C GLN A 248 15.57 -7.96 16.31
N GLU A 249 16.71 -7.63 16.92
CA GLU A 249 16.99 -6.31 17.47
C GLU A 249 17.01 -5.22 16.40
N THR A 250 17.64 -5.46 15.24
CA THR A 250 17.63 -4.51 14.11
C THR A 250 16.25 -4.43 13.46
N GLN A 251 15.56 -5.56 13.32
CA GLN A 251 14.34 -5.68 12.54
C GLN A 251 13.17 -4.86 13.11
N GLN A 252 13.08 -4.70 14.43
CA GLN A 252 11.97 -4.00 15.09
C GLN A 252 11.82 -2.51 14.71
N TYR A 253 12.86 -1.90 14.12
CA TYR A 253 12.87 -0.49 13.76
C TYR A 253 12.36 -0.21 12.34
N PHE A 254 12.24 -1.24 11.50
CA PHE A 254 12.06 -1.08 10.06
C PHE A 254 10.93 -1.96 9.53
N THR A 255 10.39 -1.56 8.38
CA THR A 255 9.45 -2.37 7.60
C THR A 255 9.64 -2.06 6.11
N ILE A 256 8.91 -2.79 5.26
CA ILE A 256 8.91 -2.55 3.81
C ILE A 256 7.94 -1.43 3.46
N TRP A 257 8.42 -0.53 2.62
CA TRP A 257 7.67 0.53 1.98
C TRP A 257 7.68 0.31 0.47
N ILE A 258 6.62 0.73 -0.20
CA ILE A 258 6.61 0.92 -1.64
C ILE A 258 6.72 2.41 -1.92
N CYS A 259 7.69 2.80 -2.75
CA CYS A 259 7.98 4.20 -3.02
C CYS A 259 8.21 4.41 -4.51
N SER A 260 7.61 5.47 -5.03
CA SER A 260 7.89 6.09 -6.32
C SER A 260 8.53 7.46 -6.06
N GLU A 261 8.63 8.32 -7.07
CA GLU A 261 9.22 9.65 -6.90
C GLU A 261 8.34 10.53 -5.99
N ASN A 262 7.02 10.46 -6.17
CA ASN A 262 6.08 11.38 -5.52
C ASN A 262 5.09 10.72 -4.55
N LEU A 263 5.08 9.39 -4.44
CA LEU A 263 4.25 8.64 -3.49
C LEU A 263 5.06 7.58 -2.74
N SER A 264 4.99 7.60 -1.41
CA SER A 264 5.62 6.61 -0.52
C SER A 264 4.58 6.06 0.46
N LEU A 265 4.41 4.73 0.50
CA LEU A 265 3.43 4.06 1.35
C LEU A 265 4.11 2.98 2.20
N GLN A 266 3.90 3.02 3.51
CA GLN A 266 4.30 1.94 4.41
C GLN A 266 3.36 0.75 4.22
N LEU A 267 3.93 -0.43 3.94
CA LEU A 267 3.14 -1.66 3.80
C LEU A 267 2.94 -2.35 5.15
N LYS A 268 1.82 -3.07 5.28
CA LYS A 268 1.53 -3.89 6.46
C LYS A 268 2.21 -5.26 6.33
N PRO A 269 2.49 -5.97 7.45
CA PRO A 269 3.18 -7.27 7.42
C PRO A 269 2.54 -8.33 6.52
N TYR A 270 1.21 -8.29 6.38
CA TYR A 270 0.43 -9.22 5.56
C TYR A 270 0.18 -8.76 4.12
N HIS A 271 0.59 -7.54 3.75
CA HIS A 271 0.50 -7.09 2.36
C HIS A 271 1.49 -7.87 1.50
N LYS A 272 1.15 -7.99 0.21
CA LYS A 272 1.95 -8.63 -0.84
C LYS A 272 2.59 -7.53 -1.71
N PRO A 273 3.87 -7.15 -1.50
CA PRO A 273 4.42 -5.94 -2.10
C PRO A 273 4.47 -5.97 -3.63
N LEU A 274 4.73 -7.13 -4.22
CA LEU A 274 4.78 -7.30 -5.68
C LEU A 274 3.41 -7.12 -6.33
N GLN A 275 2.31 -7.43 -5.63
CA GLN A 275 0.97 -7.09 -6.10
C GLN A 275 0.75 -5.58 -6.10
N HIS A 276 1.22 -4.86 -5.09
CA HIS A 276 1.13 -3.39 -5.07
C HIS A 276 2.02 -2.75 -6.16
N VAL A 277 3.15 -3.38 -6.51
CA VAL A 277 3.98 -2.96 -7.65
C VAL A 277 3.23 -3.16 -8.98
N ARG A 278 2.50 -4.28 -9.12
CA ARG A 278 1.67 -4.55 -10.29
C ARG A 278 0.53 -3.54 -10.43
N ASP A 279 -0.21 -3.33 -9.33
CA ASP A 279 -1.41 -2.51 -9.26
C ASP A 279 -1.07 -1.03 -8.98
N TRP A 280 0.18 -0.64 -9.22
CA TRP A 280 0.65 0.72 -8.93
C TRP A 280 -0.12 1.81 -9.71
N PRO A 281 -0.46 1.63 -11.00
CA PRO A 281 -1.30 2.60 -11.71
C PRO A 281 -2.66 2.81 -11.07
N GLU A 282 -3.30 1.75 -10.59
CA GLU A 282 -4.60 1.79 -9.91
C GLU A 282 -4.47 2.48 -8.55
N ILE A 283 -3.43 2.15 -7.78
CA ILE A 283 -3.12 2.82 -6.50
C ILE A 283 -2.88 4.32 -6.71
N LEU A 284 -2.16 4.71 -7.77
CA LEU A 284 -1.95 6.12 -8.11
C LEU A 284 -3.24 6.82 -8.48
N ALA A 285 -4.13 6.18 -9.25
CA ALA A 285 -5.41 6.75 -9.64
C ALA A 285 -6.34 6.96 -8.42
N GLU A 286 -6.33 6.01 -7.48
CA GLU A 286 -7.09 6.06 -6.23
C GLU A 286 -6.55 7.16 -5.29
N LEU A 287 -5.23 7.23 -5.10
CA LEU A 287 -4.62 8.07 -4.06
C LEU A 287 -4.08 9.41 -4.56
N THR A 288 -3.99 9.62 -5.87
CA THR A 288 -3.30 10.80 -6.44
C THR A 288 -3.93 11.26 -7.75
N ASN A 289 -3.36 12.33 -8.32
CA ASN A 289 -3.59 12.75 -9.70
C ASN A 289 -2.28 12.72 -10.50
N LEU A 290 -1.33 11.87 -10.10
CA LEU A 290 -0.04 11.73 -10.76
C LEU A 290 -0.17 10.92 -12.06
N ASP A 291 0.73 11.17 -13.00
CA ASP A 291 0.85 10.40 -14.24
C ASP A 291 1.53 9.05 -13.95
N PRO A 292 0.84 7.90 -14.09
CA PRO A 292 1.42 6.59 -13.80
C PRO A 292 2.65 6.26 -14.66
N GLN A 293 2.80 6.87 -15.84
CA GLN A 293 3.95 6.60 -16.71
C GLN A 293 5.26 7.21 -16.18
N ARG A 294 5.17 8.19 -15.27
CA ARG A 294 6.33 8.86 -14.67
C ARG A 294 6.71 8.31 -13.30
N GLU A 295 5.86 7.47 -12.72
CA GLU A 295 6.04 6.94 -11.38
C GLU A 295 6.42 5.46 -11.43
N THR A 296 7.71 5.16 -11.24
CA THR A 296 8.17 3.77 -11.15
C THR A 296 8.33 3.37 -9.68
N PRO A 297 7.53 2.43 -9.15
CA PRO A 297 7.62 2.01 -7.77
C PRO A 297 8.82 1.07 -7.54
N GLN A 298 9.44 1.21 -6.37
CA GLN A 298 10.45 0.29 -5.85
C GLN A 298 10.16 -0.01 -4.38
N LEU A 299 10.67 -1.14 -3.90
CA LEU A 299 10.52 -1.55 -2.50
C LEU A 299 11.71 -1.06 -1.68
N PHE A 300 11.43 -0.46 -0.53
CA PHE A 300 12.46 0.09 0.37
C PHE A 300 12.33 -0.48 1.78
N LEU A 301 13.47 -0.74 2.42
CA LEU A 301 13.56 -0.89 3.87
C LEU A 301 13.68 0.50 4.49
N ARG A 302 12.68 0.91 5.26
CA ARG A 302 12.63 2.25 5.90
C ARG A 302 12.14 2.15 7.34
N ARG A 303 12.39 3.21 8.10
CA ARG A 303 11.90 3.37 9.48
C ARG A 303 10.40 3.10 9.54
N ASP A 304 9.97 2.29 10.50
CA ASP A 304 8.53 2.15 10.78
C ASP A 304 8.01 3.49 11.33
N VAL A 305 7.00 4.08 10.68
CA VAL A 305 6.40 5.34 11.13
C VAL A 305 5.84 5.25 12.56
N ARG A 306 5.51 4.04 13.02
CA ARG A 306 4.98 3.73 14.36
C ARG A 306 6.06 3.58 15.43
N LEU A 307 7.34 3.60 15.06
CA LEU A 307 8.46 3.44 15.99
C LEU A 307 8.47 4.60 17.00
N PRO A 308 8.27 4.36 18.31
CA PRO A 308 8.32 5.41 19.31
C PRO A 308 9.73 5.99 19.46
N LEU A 309 9.84 7.29 19.73
CA LEU A 309 11.14 7.97 19.81
C LEU A 309 11.93 7.49 21.03
N GLU A 310 11.25 7.12 22.10
CA GLU A 310 11.80 6.63 23.35
C GLU A 310 12.49 5.27 23.18
N VAL A 311 11.96 4.45 22.27
CA VAL A 311 12.55 3.16 21.88
C VAL A 311 13.76 3.41 21.00
N GLU A 312 13.63 4.30 20.01
CA GLU A 312 14.72 4.64 19.10
C GLU A 312 15.92 5.29 19.82
N LYS A 313 15.68 6.10 20.85
CA LYS A 313 16.74 6.73 21.67
C LYS A 313 17.69 5.73 22.33
N LYS A 314 17.20 4.53 22.61
CA LYS A 314 17.93 3.45 23.28
C LYS A 314 18.71 2.55 22.31
N ILE A 315 18.69 2.87 21.01
CA ILE A 315 19.36 2.07 20.00
C ILE A 315 20.89 2.07 20.20
N GLU A 316 21.47 0.89 20.11
CA GLU A 316 22.93 0.67 20.19
C GLU A 316 23.46 -0.17 19.02
N ASP A 317 22.60 -0.96 18.35
CA ASP A 317 22.96 -1.76 17.16
C ASP A 317 23.54 -0.88 16.03
N PRO A 318 24.82 -1.08 15.63
CA PRO A 318 25.47 -0.28 14.60
C PRO A 318 24.76 -0.33 13.24
N LEU A 319 24.16 -1.47 12.87
CA LEU A 319 23.47 -1.60 11.58
C LEU A 319 22.17 -0.80 11.58
N ALA A 320 21.36 -0.89 12.63
CA ALA A 320 20.14 -0.10 12.75
C ALA A 320 20.45 1.41 12.80
N ILE A 321 21.51 1.82 13.52
CA ILE A 321 21.98 3.21 13.53
C ILE A 321 22.32 3.67 12.11
N LEU A 322 23.07 2.87 11.35
CA LEU A 322 23.46 3.21 9.97
C LEU A 322 22.23 3.38 9.06
N ILE A 323 21.26 2.46 9.13
CA ILE A 323 20.04 2.51 8.30
C ILE A 323 19.20 3.76 8.65
N LEU A 324 18.97 4.04 9.93
CA LEU A 324 18.27 5.26 10.37
C LEU A 324 19.02 6.53 9.96
N PHE A 325 20.35 6.54 10.11
CA PHE A 325 21.20 7.65 9.72
C PHE A 325 21.08 7.96 8.22
N ASP A 326 21.14 6.94 7.36
CA ASP A 326 21.02 7.13 5.91
C ASP A 326 19.65 7.70 5.52
N GLU A 327 18.57 7.23 6.13
CA GLU A 327 17.23 7.80 5.93
C GLU A 327 17.12 9.24 6.47
N ALA A 328 17.68 9.53 7.65
CA ALA A 328 17.70 10.87 8.21
C ALA A 328 18.51 11.85 7.34
N ARG A 329 19.67 11.43 6.84
CA ARG A 329 20.50 12.18 5.90
C ARG A 329 19.74 12.45 4.60
N TYR A 330 19.08 11.44 4.04
CA TYR A 330 18.25 11.62 2.84
C TYR A 330 17.18 12.70 3.04
N ASN A 331 16.42 12.62 4.15
CA ASN A 331 15.36 13.58 4.47
C ASN A 331 15.91 15.00 4.70
N LEU A 332 17.10 15.12 5.33
CA LEU A 332 17.81 16.39 5.48
C LEU A 332 18.14 17.01 4.12
N LEU A 333 18.83 16.26 3.24
CA LEU A 333 19.28 16.76 1.94
C LEU A 333 18.12 17.12 1.01
N LYS A 334 17.02 16.36 1.06
CA LYS A 334 15.78 16.67 0.31
C LYS A 334 14.97 17.83 0.90
N GLY A 335 15.37 18.36 2.07
CA GLY A 335 14.76 19.53 2.69
C GLY A 335 13.49 19.26 3.49
N PHE A 336 13.19 18.00 3.81
CA PHE A 336 12.04 17.65 4.66
C PHE A 336 12.26 18.01 6.14
N TYR A 337 13.51 18.21 6.54
CA TYR A 337 13.89 18.65 7.89
C TYR A 337 14.03 20.17 7.94
N THR A 338 13.02 20.82 8.53
CA THR A 338 13.06 22.26 8.81
C THR A 338 13.67 22.49 10.19
N ALA A 339 14.80 23.18 10.24
CA ALA A 339 15.49 23.54 11.47
C ALA A 339 16.18 24.92 11.35
N PRO A 340 16.51 25.57 12.49
CA PRO A 340 17.31 26.79 12.48
C PRO A 340 18.68 26.59 11.84
N ASP A 341 19.24 27.66 11.27
CA ASP A 341 20.54 27.63 10.57
C ASP A 341 21.66 27.02 11.45
N ALA A 342 21.67 27.31 12.75
CA ALA A 342 22.65 26.73 13.69
C ALA A 342 22.59 25.19 13.75
N LYS A 343 21.39 24.60 13.84
CA LYS A 343 21.22 23.13 13.86
C LYS A 343 21.64 22.51 12.53
N LEU A 344 21.32 23.14 11.40
CA LEU A 344 21.74 22.67 10.07
C LEU A 344 23.26 22.71 9.88
N ILE A 345 23.93 23.73 10.44
CA ILE A 345 25.40 23.84 10.44
C ILE A 345 26.03 22.71 11.26
N THR A 346 25.47 22.38 12.43
CA THR A 346 25.93 21.25 13.25
C THR A 346 25.71 19.90 12.56
N LEU A 347 24.58 19.71 11.88
CA LEU A 347 24.37 18.49 11.08
C LEU A 347 25.37 18.40 9.92
N ALA A 348 25.66 19.52 9.25
CA ALA A 348 26.63 19.56 8.16
C ALA A 348 28.06 19.27 8.64
N SER A 349 28.47 19.77 9.82
CA SER A 349 29.79 19.49 10.39
C SER A 349 29.93 18.02 10.82
N LEU A 350 28.89 17.41 11.37
CA LEU A 350 28.83 15.97 11.65
C LEU A 350 28.93 15.14 10.36
N LEU A 351 28.24 15.52 9.28
CA LEU A 351 28.36 14.83 8.00
C LEU A 351 29.76 14.92 7.41
N LEU A 352 30.45 16.06 7.56
CA LEU A 352 31.85 16.17 7.15
C LEU A 352 32.74 15.21 7.95
N GLN A 353 32.56 15.12 9.27
CA GLN A 353 33.31 14.19 10.11
C GLN A 353 33.02 12.73 9.74
N ILE A 354 31.77 12.38 9.42
CA ILE A 354 31.35 11.03 9.03
C ILE A 354 31.92 10.65 7.65
N VAL A 355 31.89 11.56 6.67
CA VAL A 355 32.26 11.27 5.28
C VAL A 355 33.77 11.41 5.05
N TYR A 356 34.40 12.44 5.61
CA TYR A 356 35.80 12.79 5.34
C TYR A 356 36.75 12.47 6.50
N GLY A 357 36.24 12.01 7.65
CA GLY A 357 37.05 11.73 8.83
C GLY A 357 37.54 13.01 9.51
N ASN A 358 38.73 12.98 10.11
CA ASN A 358 39.26 14.11 10.89
C ASN A 358 39.62 15.30 10.00
N TYR A 359 39.41 16.50 10.53
CA TYR A 359 39.78 17.75 9.89
C TYR A 359 41.30 17.84 9.70
N GLU A 360 41.74 18.05 8.46
CA GLU A 360 43.12 18.35 8.12
C GLU A 360 43.24 19.74 7.50
N SER A 361 44.05 20.60 8.13
CA SER A 361 44.27 21.99 7.67
C SER A 361 44.84 22.09 6.25
N LYS A 362 45.40 21.01 5.68
CA LYS A 362 45.89 21.00 4.29
C LYS A 362 44.77 20.69 3.27
N LYS A 363 43.84 19.80 3.63
CA LYS A 363 42.76 19.33 2.76
C LYS A 363 41.52 20.23 2.81
N HIS A 364 41.18 20.73 3.99
CA HIS A 364 39.92 21.43 4.24
C HIS A 364 40.11 22.95 4.39
N LYS A 365 40.92 23.56 3.51
CA LYS A 365 41.17 25.02 3.44
C LYS A 365 40.04 25.76 2.71
N GLN A 366 40.17 27.09 2.60
CA GLN A 366 39.32 27.92 1.74
C GLN A 366 39.21 27.31 0.33
N GLY A 367 37.98 27.19 -0.16
CA GLY A 367 37.65 26.55 -1.44
C GLY A 367 37.19 25.10 -1.35
N PHE A 368 37.40 24.40 -0.21
CA PHE A 368 36.94 23.02 -0.03
C PHE A 368 35.41 22.89 -0.07
N LEU A 369 34.68 23.76 0.64
CA LEU A 369 33.21 23.79 0.63
C LEU A 369 32.69 24.57 -0.58
N ASN A 370 32.83 23.99 -1.76
CA ASN A 370 32.17 24.44 -2.99
C ASN A 370 30.72 23.90 -3.08
N GLU A 371 29.98 24.28 -4.13
CA GLU A 371 28.59 23.85 -4.33
C GLU A 371 28.45 22.32 -4.39
N GLU A 372 29.41 21.63 -5.00
CA GLU A 372 29.43 20.18 -5.12
C GLU A 372 29.53 19.48 -3.75
N ASN A 373 30.42 19.94 -2.88
CA ASN A 373 30.59 19.35 -1.57
C ASN A 373 29.43 19.75 -0.64
N LEU A 374 28.96 21.00 -0.74
CA LEU A 374 27.81 21.49 0.02
C LEU A 374 26.52 20.70 -0.28
N LYS A 375 26.27 20.30 -1.53
CA LYS A 375 25.07 19.54 -1.91
C LYS A 375 24.92 18.22 -1.14
N SER A 376 26.02 17.67 -0.62
CA SER A 376 26.06 16.41 0.11
C SER A 376 25.87 16.55 1.63
N ILE A 377 25.90 17.78 2.16
CA ILE A 377 25.85 18.04 3.61
C ILE A 377 24.79 19.05 4.06
N VAL A 378 24.22 19.85 3.14
CA VAL A 378 23.15 20.82 3.44
C VAL A 378 21.85 20.51 2.68
N PRO A 379 20.69 20.93 3.20
CA PRO A 379 19.43 20.82 2.46
C PRO A 379 19.47 21.55 1.12
N ILE A 380 18.92 20.93 0.08
CA ILE A 380 18.86 21.51 -1.28
C ILE A 380 18.15 22.87 -1.31
N THR A 381 17.18 23.09 -0.42
CA THR A 381 16.44 24.36 -0.29
C THR A 381 17.29 25.51 0.26
N LYS A 382 18.47 25.21 0.82
CA LYS A 382 19.41 26.18 1.38
C LYS A 382 20.68 26.33 0.53
N LEU A 383 20.92 25.40 -0.40
CA LEU A 383 22.17 25.28 -1.17
C LEU A 383 22.56 26.56 -1.90
N LYS A 384 21.62 27.22 -2.59
CA LYS A 384 21.91 28.41 -3.41
C LYS A 384 21.94 29.72 -2.62
N SER A 385 21.08 29.87 -1.62
CA SER A 385 20.81 31.17 -0.98
C SER A 385 21.49 31.35 0.39
N LYS A 386 21.58 30.29 1.20
CA LYS A 386 22.09 30.39 2.58
C LYS A 386 23.42 29.67 2.80
N ALA A 387 23.56 28.47 2.25
CA ALA A 387 24.71 27.59 2.50
C ALA A 387 26.08 28.21 2.18
N PRO A 388 26.26 29.05 1.12
CA PRO A 388 27.55 29.68 0.84
C PRO A 388 28.06 30.56 2.00
N HIS A 389 27.13 31.15 2.78
CA HIS A 389 27.45 31.99 3.94
C HIS A 389 27.72 31.18 5.22
N TRP A 390 27.50 29.87 5.20
CA TRP A 390 27.69 28.99 6.36
C TRP A 390 29.05 28.31 6.41
N THR A 391 29.78 28.31 5.29
CA THR A 391 31.04 27.56 5.08
C THR A 391 32.05 27.72 6.22
N ASN A 392 32.33 28.95 6.65
CA ASN A 392 33.28 29.22 7.75
C ASN A 392 32.81 28.63 9.09
N ARG A 393 31.50 28.71 9.39
CA ARG A 393 30.93 28.16 10.63
C ARG A 393 30.92 26.65 10.62
N ILE A 394 30.59 26.04 9.47
CA ILE A 394 30.64 24.58 9.28
C ILE A 394 32.07 24.07 9.50
N LEU A 395 33.07 24.71 8.88
CA LEU A 395 34.48 24.31 9.05
C LEU A 395 34.98 24.51 10.49
N HIS A 396 34.53 25.56 11.18
CA HIS A 396 34.86 25.77 12.58
C HIS A 396 34.31 24.65 13.47
N GLU A 397 33.03 24.30 13.34
CA GLU A 397 32.43 23.19 14.11
C GLU A 397 33.05 21.84 13.74
N TYR A 398 33.34 21.61 12.44
CA TYR A 398 34.00 20.39 11.98
C TYR A 398 35.41 20.24 12.59
N LYS A 399 36.21 21.32 12.61
CA LYS A 399 37.52 21.32 13.27
C LYS A 399 37.40 21.00 14.76
N ASN A 400 36.44 21.62 15.46
CA ASN A 400 36.21 21.38 16.88
C ASN A 400 35.82 19.92 17.18
N LEU A 401 34.96 19.32 16.35
CA LEU A 401 34.59 17.91 16.42
C LEU A 401 35.82 16.99 16.29
N SER A 402 36.75 17.28 15.38
CA SER A 402 37.94 16.44 15.16
C SER A 402 38.98 16.53 16.28
N THR A 403 39.11 17.69 16.92
CA THR A 403 40.11 17.94 17.98
C THR A 403 39.61 17.63 19.37
N SER A 404 38.29 17.50 19.57
CA SER A 404 37.74 17.19 20.89
C SER A 404 38.06 15.76 21.31
N GLU A 405 38.80 15.60 22.41
CA GLU A 405 39.16 14.28 22.95
C GLU A 405 37.96 13.53 23.57
N GLY A 406 36.89 14.26 23.94
CA GLY A 406 35.68 13.67 24.54
C GLY A 406 34.62 13.20 23.53
N VAL A 407 34.83 13.40 22.23
CA VAL A 407 33.90 12.97 21.18
C VAL A 407 34.38 11.64 20.61
N SER A 408 33.56 10.59 20.73
CA SER A 408 33.86 9.30 20.12
C SER A 408 34.02 9.42 18.61
N LYS A 409 35.07 8.78 18.09
CA LYS A 409 35.41 8.79 16.65
C LYS A 409 34.92 7.54 15.93
N GLU A 410 34.23 6.65 16.63
CA GLU A 410 33.64 5.48 16.01
C GLU A 410 32.44 5.89 15.13
N MET A 411 32.31 5.23 13.98
CA MET A 411 31.33 5.61 12.95
C MET A 411 29.89 5.63 13.47
N HIS A 412 29.46 4.56 14.16
CA HIS A 412 28.11 4.44 14.67
C HIS A 412 27.82 5.45 15.80
N HIS A 413 28.82 5.85 16.58
CA HIS A 413 28.69 6.92 17.57
C HIS A 413 28.43 8.29 16.92
N LEU A 414 29.18 8.65 15.87
CA LEU A 414 28.97 9.87 15.10
C LEU A 414 27.60 9.89 14.39
N GLN A 415 27.21 8.76 13.80
CA GLN A 415 25.88 8.59 13.19
C GLN A 415 24.76 8.73 14.21
N ARG A 416 24.92 8.19 15.42
CA ARG A 416 23.96 8.37 16.52
C ARG A 416 23.91 9.83 16.99
N MET A 417 25.04 10.55 17.06
CA MET A 417 25.05 11.99 17.36
C MET A 417 24.31 12.81 16.30
N PHE A 418 24.39 12.41 15.03
CA PHE A 418 23.60 13.00 13.96
C PHE A 418 22.09 12.76 14.18
N LEU A 419 21.70 11.52 14.47
CA LEU A 419 20.31 11.16 14.79
C LEU A 419 19.78 11.93 16.02
N GLN A 420 20.57 12.07 17.08
CA GLN A 420 20.24 12.86 18.26
C GLN A 420 19.86 14.30 17.91
N ASN A 421 20.60 14.92 16.98
CA ASN A 421 20.29 16.25 16.50
C ASN A 421 19.01 16.30 15.65
N CYS A 422 18.70 15.22 14.91
CA CYS A 422 17.49 15.08 14.11
C CYS A 422 16.24 14.79 14.95
N TRP A 423 16.35 14.10 16.08
CA TRP A 423 15.19 13.71 16.92
C TRP A 423 14.36 14.88 17.43
N GLU A 424 14.92 16.09 17.53
CA GLU A 424 14.20 17.29 17.95
C GLU A 424 13.42 17.94 16.79
N ILE A 425 13.80 17.66 15.54
CA ILE A 425 13.19 18.24 14.35
C ILE A 425 11.72 17.83 14.29
N PRO A 426 10.77 18.76 14.05
CA PRO A 426 9.34 18.45 14.10
C PRO A 426 8.94 17.29 13.17
N THR A 427 9.45 17.29 11.94
CA THR A 427 9.12 16.31 10.88
C THR A 427 9.95 15.03 10.92
N TYR A 428 10.72 14.78 11.97
CA TYR A 428 11.51 13.56 12.11
C TYR A 428 10.64 12.30 12.05
N GLY A 429 11.02 11.31 11.24
CA GLY A 429 10.30 10.05 11.11
C GLY A 429 8.88 10.15 10.53
N ALA A 430 8.56 11.23 9.81
CA ALA A 430 7.23 11.44 9.23
C ALA A 430 7.01 10.67 7.92
N ALA A 431 5.81 10.09 7.80
CA ALA A 431 5.23 9.74 6.51
C ALA A 431 4.67 11.00 5.85
N PHE A 432 5.05 11.28 4.60
CA PHE A 432 4.58 12.45 3.86
C PHE A 432 3.53 12.07 2.82
N PHE A 433 2.41 12.78 2.86
CA PHE A 433 1.31 12.72 1.92
C PHE A 433 1.25 14.01 1.11
N ILE A 434 0.58 14.00 -0.04
CA ILE A 434 0.38 15.20 -0.88
C ILE A 434 -1.03 15.75 -0.70
N GLY A 435 -1.16 17.07 -0.65
CA GLY A 435 -2.47 17.73 -0.54
C GLY A 435 -2.43 19.19 -0.94
N GLN A 436 -3.58 19.86 -0.80
CA GLN A 436 -3.76 21.27 -1.13
C GLN A 436 -4.56 21.96 -0.04
N ILE A 437 -4.21 23.21 0.27
CA ILE A 437 -4.99 24.10 1.14
C ILE A 437 -5.42 25.34 0.36
N PHE A 438 -6.61 25.84 0.66
CA PHE A 438 -7.15 27.07 0.07
C PHE A 438 -7.08 28.20 1.08
N THR A 439 -6.45 29.32 0.71
CA THR A 439 -6.40 30.51 1.58
C THR A 439 -7.74 31.25 1.56
N LYS A 440 -8.19 31.75 2.72
CA LYS A 440 -9.40 32.58 2.87
C LYS A 440 -9.23 34.06 2.45
N ALA A 441 -8.31 34.36 1.52
CA ALA A 441 -7.90 35.73 1.26
C ALA A 441 -8.99 36.60 0.57
N SER A 442 -9.97 36.03 -0.14
CA SER A 442 -11.13 36.73 -0.71
C SER A 442 -12.15 35.74 -1.32
N PRO A 443 -13.47 36.03 -1.36
CA PRO A 443 -14.48 35.19 -2.04
C PRO A 443 -14.28 35.00 -3.55
N SER A 444 -13.40 35.78 -4.19
CA SER A 444 -13.16 35.70 -5.64
C SER A 444 -11.81 35.13 -6.06
N ASN A 445 -10.87 34.86 -5.13
CA ASN A 445 -9.52 34.36 -5.44
C ASN A 445 -8.96 33.50 -4.30
N HIS A 446 -9.32 32.22 -4.27
CA HIS A 446 -8.64 31.26 -3.40
C HIS A 446 -7.29 30.87 -4.01
N LYS A 447 -6.18 31.36 -3.42
CA LYS A 447 -4.86 30.84 -3.77
C LYS A 447 -4.75 29.39 -3.29
N VAL A 448 -4.52 28.48 -4.24
CA VAL A 448 -4.23 27.07 -3.95
C VAL A 448 -2.77 26.96 -3.52
N ILE A 449 -2.54 26.41 -2.33
CA ILE A 449 -1.18 26.16 -1.84
C ILE A 449 -1.00 24.63 -1.80
N PRO A 450 -0.16 24.05 -2.67
CA PRO A 450 0.19 22.64 -2.58
C PRO A 450 1.09 22.42 -1.35
N VAL A 451 0.77 21.38 -0.59
CA VAL A 451 1.44 21.05 0.67
C VAL A 451 1.82 19.58 0.74
N TYR A 452 2.94 19.30 1.41
CA TYR A 452 3.15 17.99 2.01
C TYR A 452 2.52 17.95 3.39
N VAL A 453 1.77 16.89 3.66
CA VAL A 453 1.22 16.58 4.98
C VAL A 453 2.12 15.53 5.61
N GLY A 454 2.97 15.93 6.54
CA GLY A 454 3.80 15.03 7.33
C GLY A 454 3.06 14.55 8.57
N VAL A 455 3.03 13.24 8.80
CA VAL A 455 2.47 12.64 10.02
C VAL A 455 3.52 11.73 10.64
N ASN A 456 3.82 11.95 11.92
CA ASN A 456 4.74 11.13 12.72
C ASN A 456 4.20 10.95 14.14
N ILE A 457 4.97 10.28 14.97
CA ILE A 457 4.69 10.07 16.41
C ILE A 457 4.58 11.36 17.24
N LYS A 458 4.96 12.53 16.71
CA LYS A 458 4.82 13.83 17.40
C LYS A 458 3.49 14.52 17.06
N GLY A 459 3.00 14.36 15.83
CA GLY A 459 1.76 14.97 15.38
C GLY A 459 1.69 15.18 13.86
N LEU A 460 1.09 16.30 13.47
CA LEU A 460 0.84 16.68 12.08
C LEU A 460 1.65 17.93 11.70
N HIS A 461 2.25 17.91 10.52
CA HIS A 461 3.09 18.97 9.99
C HIS A 461 2.69 19.29 8.55
N LEU A 462 2.59 20.58 8.21
CA LEU A 462 2.37 21.02 6.83
C LEU A 462 3.62 21.70 6.31
N LEU A 463 4.16 21.20 5.21
CA LEU A 463 5.24 21.86 4.46
C LEU A 463 4.69 22.40 3.15
N ASN A 464 5.11 23.59 2.74
CA ASN A 464 4.87 24.05 1.37
C ASN A 464 5.60 23.12 0.38
N MET A 465 4.91 22.65 -0.66
CA MET A 465 5.46 21.61 -1.54
C MET A 465 6.67 22.09 -2.34
N GLU A 466 6.67 23.35 -2.77
CA GLU A 466 7.75 23.94 -3.59
C GLU A 466 8.96 24.29 -2.73
N THR A 467 8.76 25.10 -1.69
CA THR A 467 9.84 25.67 -0.87
C THR A 467 10.30 24.76 0.27
N LYS A 468 9.51 23.72 0.61
CA LYS A 468 9.63 22.89 1.82
C LYS A 468 9.58 23.68 3.13
N ALA A 469 9.08 24.92 3.10
CA ALA A 469 8.91 25.73 4.31
C ALA A 469 7.83 25.12 5.22
N LEU A 470 8.13 24.99 6.52
CA LEU A 470 7.17 24.55 7.53
C LEU A 470 6.11 25.63 7.75
N LEU A 471 4.88 25.34 7.33
CA LEU A 471 3.73 26.22 7.47
C LEU A 471 3.09 26.08 8.85
N ILE A 472 2.86 24.84 9.28
CA ILE A 472 2.18 24.49 10.53
C ILE A 472 2.81 23.23 11.10
N SER A 473 2.95 23.17 12.43
CA SER A 473 3.35 21.97 13.16
C SER A 473 2.50 21.86 14.42
N LEU A 474 1.68 20.81 14.51
CA LEU A 474 0.74 20.58 15.60
C LEU A 474 1.09 19.29 16.31
N LYS A 475 1.31 19.36 17.63
CA LYS A 475 1.59 18.19 18.46
C LYS A 475 0.29 17.48 18.83
N TYR A 476 0.33 16.16 19.02
CA TYR A 476 -0.81 15.43 19.57
C TYR A 476 -1.29 16.03 20.89
N GLY A 477 -2.61 16.04 21.10
CA GLY A 477 -3.26 16.73 22.22
C GLY A 477 -3.53 18.23 22.01
N CYS A 478 -2.97 18.87 20.97
CA CYS A 478 -3.18 20.30 20.69
C CYS A 478 -4.09 20.58 19.47
N PHE A 479 -4.60 19.54 18.82
CA PHE A 479 -5.49 19.66 17.67
C PHE A 479 -6.45 18.47 17.56
N MET A 480 -7.57 18.70 16.87
CA MET A 480 -8.55 17.67 16.50
C MET A 480 -8.59 17.54 14.98
N TRP A 481 -8.94 16.36 14.49
CA TRP A 481 -9.14 16.09 13.07
C TRP A 481 -10.51 15.49 12.80
N GLN A 482 -11.04 15.74 11.60
CA GLN A 482 -12.28 15.15 11.12
C GLN A 482 -12.13 14.82 9.64
N LEU A 483 -12.49 13.59 9.26
CA LEU A 483 -12.53 13.19 7.85
C LEU A 483 -13.77 13.81 7.19
N GLY A 484 -13.62 14.36 5.97
CA GLY A 484 -14.75 14.86 5.21
C GLY A 484 -15.62 13.74 4.64
N ASP A 485 -16.90 14.02 4.41
CA ASP A 485 -17.90 13.01 4.02
C ASP A 485 -17.57 12.26 2.71
N ALA A 486 -16.79 12.89 1.82
CA ALA A 486 -16.39 12.34 0.53
C ALA A 486 -15.00 11.65 0.53
N ASP A 487 -14.33 11.50 1.68
CA ASP A 487 -12.96 10.94 1.80
C ASP A 487 -11.89 11.63 0.91
N THR A 488 -12.16 12.87 0.48
CA THR A 488 -11.28 13.69 -0.38
C THR A 488 -10.66 14.87 0.33
N CYS A 489 -10.96 15.04 1.63
CA CYS A 489 -10.38 16.06 2.47
C CYS A 489 -10.47 15.66 3.94
N PHE A 490 -9.69 16.35 4.77
CA PHE A 490 -9.85 16.30 6.22
C PHE A 490 -9.69 17.72 6.80
N GLN A 491 -10.43 17.98 7.86
CA GLN A 491 -10.39 19.25 8.58
C GLN A 491 -9.55 19.12 9.84
N ILE A 492 -8.73 20.13 10.11
CA ILE A 492 -7.95 20.26 11.35
C ILE A 492 -8.46 21.46 12.13
N HIS A 493 -8.66 21.25 13.43
CA HIS A 493 -8.98 22.29 14.40
C HIS A 493 -7.83 22.42 15.39
N SER A 494 -7.05 23.49 15.30
CA SER A 494 -5.99 23.77 16.27
C SER A 494 -6.58 24.45 17.50
N MET A 495 -6.40 23.81 18.66
CA MET A 495 -6.80 24.39 19.95
C MET A 495 -5.81 25.48 20.39
N GLU A 496 -4.54 25.32 20.05
CA GLU A 496 -3.47 26.28 20.37
C GLU A 496 -3.64 27.62 19.66
N TYR A 497 -3.90 27.59 18.35
CA TYR A 497 -4.01 28.81 17.53
C TYR A 497 -5.45 29.27 17.31
N LYS A 498 -6.44 28.54 17.84
CA LYS A 498 -7.88 28.77 17.60
C LYS A 498 -8.20 28.96 16.11
N MET A 499 -7.55 28.17 15.26
CA MET A 499 -7.73 28.21 13.81
C MET A 499 -8.17 26.85 13.28
N SER A 500 -8.97 26.88 12.20
CA SER A 500 -9.37 25.69 11.48
C SER A 500 -9.04 25.83 10.00
N PHE A 501 -8.52 24.74 9.43
CA PHE A 501 -8.24 24.66 8.00
C PHE A 501 -8.59 23.28 7.47
N ILE A 502 -8.81 23.20 6.16
CA ILE A 502 -9.15 21.97 5.45
C ILE A 502 -8.00 21.66 4.50
N VAL A 503 -7.56 20.41 4.51
CA VAL A 503 -6.59 19.88 3.55
C VAL A 503 -7.33 18.97 2.58
N HIS A 504 -7.26 19.30 1.30
CA HIS A 504 -7.84 18.50 0.23
C HIS A 504 -6.80 17.52 -0.30
N THR A 505 -7.13 16.23 -0.27
CA THR A 505 -6.28 15.14 -0.74
C THR A 505 -7.09 13.86 -0.87
N LYS A 506 -6.83 13.08 -1.92
CA LYS A 506 -7.34 11.71 -2.07
C LYS A 506 -6.74 10.73 -1.04
N GLN A 507 -5.74 11.16 -0.26
CA GLN A 507 -5.09 10.37 0.79
C GLN A 507 -5.70 10.64 2.17
N ALA A 508 -6.85 11.32 2.25
CA ALA A 508 -7.42 11.79 3.52
C ALA A 508 -7.67 10.63 4.50
N GLY A 509 -8.29 9.54 4.05
CA GLY A 509 -8.50 8.34 4.85
C GLY A 509 -7.20 7.72 5.37
N LEU A 510 -6.10 7.71 4.58
CA LEU A 510 -4.80 7.21 5.04
C LEU A 510 -4.19 8.11 6.12
N VAL A 511 -4.24 9.43 5.91
CA VAL A 511 -3.75 10.43 6.87
C VAL A 511 -4.49 10.29 8.20
N VAL A 512 -5.83 10.27 8.18
CA VAL A 512 -6.65 10.16 9.39
C VAL A 512 -6.43 8.83 10.11
N LYS A 513 -6.37 7.70 9.39
CA LYS A 513 -6.07 6.39 9.99
C LYS A 513 -4.70 6.37 10.67
N LEU A 514 -3.69 7.02 10.09
CA LEU A 514 -2.36 7.13 10.69
C LEU A 514 -2.37 8.04 11.91
N LEU A 515 -3.04 9.21 11.86
CA LEU A 515 -3.20 10.10 13.00
C LEU A 515 -3.85 9.39 14.20
N MET A 516 -4.93 8.64 13.96
CA MET A 516 -5.60 7.85 15.00
C MET A 516 -4.66 6.80 15.61
N LYS A 517 -3.91 6.08 14.77
CA LYS A 517 -3.00 5.03 15.22
C LYS A 517 -1.87 5.56 16.10
N LEU A 518 -1.21 6.65 15.68
CA LEU A 518 -0.08 7.21 16.41
C LEU A 518 -0.51 7.98 17.67
N ASN A 519 -1.66 8.68 17.63
CA ASN A 519 -2.22 9.29 18.83
C ASN A 519 -2.63 8.23 19.86
N GLY A 520 -3.20 7.09 19.41
CA GLY A 520 -3.58 5.98 20.29
C GLY A 520 -2.40 5.35 21.04
N GLN A 521 -1.18 5.41 20.50
CA GLN A 521 0.02 4.94 21.19
C GLN A 521 0.44 5.83 22.37
N LEU A 522 -0.04 7.08 22.42
CA LEU A 522 0.27 8.05 23.47
C LEU A 522 -0.78 8.06 24.60
N MET A 523 -1.92 7.38 24.40
CA MET A 523 -2.97 7.31 25.40
C MET A 523 -2.51 6.48 26.62
N PRO A 524 -2.87 6.88 27.85
CA PRO A 524 -2.59 6.08 29.03
C PRO A 524 -3.20 4.69 28.88
N THR A 525 -2.44 3.64 29.18
CA THR A 525 -2.94 2.27 29.12
C THR A 525 -4.12 2.11 30.08
N GLU A 526 -5.26 1.64 29.58
CA GLU A 526 -6.40 1.27 30.43
C GLU A 526 -5.94 0.15 31.38
N ARG A 527 -5.79 0.50 32.66
CA ARG A 527 -5.47 -0.46 33.71
C ARG A 527 -6.76 -0.88 34.38
N ASN A 528 -7.20 -2.10 34.12
CA ASN A 528 -8.20 -2.77 34.94
C ASN A 528 -7.46 -3.43 36.10
N SER A 529 -7.13 -2.64 37.11
CA SER A 529 -6.56 -3.11 38.39
C SER A 529 -7.61 -3.14 39.47
#